data_AF-A0A8H4Q514-F1
#
_entry.id   AF-A0A8H4Q514-F1
#
_cell.length_a   1.000
_cell.length_b   1.000
_cell.length_c   1.000
_cell.angle_alpha   90.00
_cell.angle_beta   90.00
_cell.angle_gamma   90.00
#
_symmetry.space_group_name_H-M   'P 1'
#
loop_
_entity.id
_entity.type
_entity.pdbx_description
1 polymer ?
#
loop_
_entity_poly.entity_id
_entity_poly.type
_entity_poly.pdbx_seq_one_letter_code
_entity_poly.pdbx_strand_id
1 'polypeptide(L)'
;MLVLQVTCIISRVWFRIPKAKERTATIVSLRARIVLAVSYLVMAPTPADHFKVLFFAGASSYAKKDCEFLPAPLPLSRLFGELGARFPGFQASILDSCLVTMNMEYVDVSQDGDRVITAADEVAIIPPVSSG
;
A
#
# COMPACT_ATOMS: atom_id res chain seq x y z
N MET A 1 -22.36 2.97 15.18
CA MET A 1 -21.07 2.68 15.82
C MET A 1 -20.48 1.53 15.00
N LEU A 2 -19.51 1.67 14.11
CA LEU A 2 -18.43 2.63 13.94
C LEU A 2 -17.97 2.50 12.46
N VAL A 3 -18.47 3.35 11.55
CA VAL A 3 -17.93 3.48 10.18
C VAL A 3 -17.82 4.98 9.89
N LEU A 4 -16.97 5.63 10.67
CA LEU A 4 -16.60 7.04 10.55
C LEU A 4 -15.30 7.22 11.34
N GLN A 5 -14.45 8.14 10.88
CA GLN A 5 -13.04 8.39 11.25
C GLN A 5 -12.09 7.45 10.46
N VAL A 6 -11.41 7.83 9.36
CA VAL A 6 -10.54 9.01 9.17
C VAL A 6 -10.47 9.46 7.69
N THR A 7 -11.61 9.81 7.09
CA THR A 7 -11.63 10.68 5.87
C THR A 7 -12.57 11.89 6.02
N CYS A 8 -13.15 12.07 7.22
CA CYS A 8 -13.91 13.25 7.58
C CYS A 8 -12.96 14.25 8.27
N ILE A 9 -12.42 15.23 7.52
CA ILE A 9 -12.08 16.59 8.02
C ILE A 9 -11.60 17.54 6.90
N ILE A 10 -11.28 17.09 5.69
CA ILE A 10 -10.83 18.04 4.62
C ILE A 10 -11.95 18.50 3.66
N SER A 11 -13.21 18.07 3.85
CA SER A 11 -14.30 18.38 2.92
C SER A 11 -15.29 19.45 3.38
N ARG A 12 -15.06 20.20 4.48
CA ARG A 12 -16.07 21.14 5.00
C ARG A 12 -15.61 22.53 5.45
N VAL A 13 -14.41 22.99 5.12
CA VAL A 13 -14.07 24.41 5.32
C VAL A 13 -13.18 24.89 4.18
N TRP A 14 -13.77 25.25 3.03
CA TRP A 14 -13.37 26.39 2.19
C TRP A 14 -14.25 26.50 0.94
N PHE A 15 -15.57 26.61 1.14
CA PHE A 15 -16.48 27.01 0.07
C PHE A 15 -17.50 28.04 0.58
N ARG A 16 -16.98 29.12 1.17
CA ARG A 16 -17.67 30.41 1.17
C ARG A 16 -17.00 31.22 0.05
N ILE A 17 -17.64 31.33 -1.10
CA ILE A 17 -17.18 32.15 -2.22
C ILE A 17 -17.53 33.61 -1.91
N PRO A 18 -16.57 34.51 -1.65
CA PRO A 18 -16.69 35.87 -2.12
C PRO A 18 -16.26 35.91 -3.59
N LYS A 19 -17.04 36.62 -4.40
CA LYS A 19 -16.77 36.96 -5.80
C LYS A 19 -15.44 37.71 -5.91
N ALA A 20 -14.33 37.00 -6.10
CA ALA A 20 -13.06 37.57 -6.54
C ALA A 20 -12.64 36.85 -7.82
N LYS A 21 -12.86 37.56 -8.93
CA LYS A 21 -12.80 37.11 -10.30
C LYS A 21 -11.33 37.02 -10.77
N GLU A 22 -11.04 35.96 -11.53
CA GLU A 22 -9.97 35.84 -12.55
C GLU A 22 -8.49 35.56 -12.20
N ARG A 23 -8.00 35.61 -10.95
CA ARG A 23 -6.60 35.16 -10.66
C ARG A 23 -6.43 33.75 -10.08
N THR A 24 -7.53 33.13 -9.65
CA THR A 24 -7.51 31.85 -8.93
C THR A 24 -7.50 30.62 -9.86
N ALA A 25 -7.96 30.77 -11.11
CA ALA A 25 -8.13 29.65 -12.04
C ALA A 25 -6.81 28.97 -12.43
N THR A 26 -5.72 29.74 -12.59
CA THR A 26 -4.41 29.21 -12.98
C THR A 26 -3.77 28.36 -11.86
N ILE A 27 -3.92 28.78 -10.60
CA ILE A 27 -3.36 28.07 -9.43
C ILE A 27 -4.13 26.78 -9.17
N VAL A 28 -5.45 26.77 -9.36
CA VAL A 28 -6.29 25.56 -9.24
C VAL A 28 -5.95 24.56 -10.35
N SER A 29 -5.76 25.02 -11.58
CA SER A 29 -5.35 24.16 -12.71
C SER A 29 -3.96 23.55 -12.51
N LEU A 30 -3.00 24.32 -11.99
CA LEU A 30 -1.65 23.82 -11.68
C LEU A 30 -1.68 22.80 -10.52
N ARG A 31 -2.46 23.07 -9.46
CA ARG A 31 -2.67 22.11 -8.37
C ARG A 31 -3.35 20.82 -8.85
N ALA A 32 -4.37 20.92 -9.69
CA ALA A 32 -5.03 19.75 -10.27
C ALA A 32 -4.09 18.93 -11.16
N ARG A 33 -3.24 19.59 -11.97
CA ARG A 33 -2.23 18.91 -12.80
C ARG A 33 -1.12 18.28 -11.97
N ILE A 34 -0.67 18.92 -10.90
CA ILE A 34 0.30 18.36 -9.96
C ILE A 34 -0.31 17.15 -9.24
N VAL A 35 -1.55 17.25 -8.75
CA VAL A 35 -2.23 16.12 -8.11
C VAL A 35 -2.41 14.97 -9.09
N LEU A 36 -2.83 15.22 -10.33
CA LEU A 36 -2.98 14.16 -11.34
C LEU A 36 -1.62 13.52 -11.69
N ALA A 37 -0.58 14.31 -11.90
CA ALA A 37 0.78 13.81 -12.19
C ALA A 37 1.37 13.01 -11.02
N VAL A 38 1.14 13.46 -9.78
CA VAL A 38 1.54 12.75 -8.56
C VAL A 38 0.75 11.44 -8.43
N SER A 39 -0.55 11.42 -8.69
CA SER A 39 -1.34 10.18 -8.71
C SER A 39 -0.84 9.19 -9.78
N TYR A 40 -0.48 9.66 -10.98
CA TYR A 40 0.09 8.81 -12.02
C TYR A 40 1.48 8.27 -11.66
N LEU A 41 2.30 9.04 -10.95
CA LEU A 41 3.62 8.59 -10.45
C LEU A 41 3.49 7.60 -9.30
N VAL A 42 2.43 7.68 -8.48
CA VAL A 42 2.13 6.76 -7.38
C VAL A 42 1.61 5.40 -7.91
N MET A 43 1.02 5.38 -9.10
CA MET A 43 0.54 4.16 -9.78
C MET A 43 1.56 3.61 -10.78
N ALA A 44 2.86 3.63 -10.46
CA ALA A 44 3.86 2.98 -11.29
C ALA A 44 3.40 1.55 -11.64
N PRO A 45 3.22 1.21 -12.93
CA PRO A 45 2.73 -0.10 -13.32
C PRO A 45 3.69 -1.17 -12.78
N THR A 46 3.14 -2.25 -12.22
CA THR A 46 3.92 -3.45 -11.89
C THR A 46 4.73 -3.84 -13.12
N PRO A 47 6.06 -3.98 -13.01
CA PRO A 47 6.86 -4.57 -14.09
C PRO A 47 6.25 -5.91 -14.50
N ALA A 48 6.27 -6.23 -15.80
CA ALA A 48 5.53 -7.38 -16.36
C ALA A 48 5.89 -8.74 -15.72
N ASP A 49 7.09 -8.85 -15.13
CA ASP A 49 7.58 -10.06 -14.48
C ASP A 49 7.63 -9.94 -12.95
N HIS A 50 6.83 -9.04 -12.36
CA HIS A 50 6.82 -8.79 -10.91
C HIS A 50 5.42 -8.92 -10.33
N PHE A 51 5.39 -9.24 -9.04
CA PHE A 51 4.20 -9.14 -8.20
C PHE A 51 4.37 -7.98 -7.22
N LYS A 52 3.24 -7.52 -6.67
CA LYS A 52 3.19 -6.36 -5.77
C LYS A 52 3.00 -6.82 -4.34
N VAL A 53 3.87 -6.39 -3.46
CA VAL A 53 3.71 -6.53 -2.01
C VAL A 53 3.16 -5.21 -1.45
N LEU A 54 2.07 -5.29 -0.71
CA LEU A 54 1.42 -4.17 -0.03
C LEU A 54 1.72 -4.25 1.47
N PHE A 55 2.21 -3.17 2.05
CA PHE A 55 2.49 -3.09 3.47
C PHE A 55 1.41 -2.26 4.18
N PHE A 56 0.85 -2.80 5.25
CA PHE A 56 -0.17 -2.10 6.04
C PHE A 56 0.36 -1.71 7.43
N ALA A 57 -0.13 -0.57 7.95
CA ALA A 57 0.09 -0.10 9.31
C ALA A 57 1.58 -0.14 9.77
N GLY A 58 1.90 -0.99 10.76
CA GLY A 58 3.27 -1.12 11.28
C GLY A 58 4.27 -1.60 10.23
N ALA A 59 3.82 -2.39 9.25
CA ALA A 59 4.67 -2.91 8.18
C ALA A 59 5.13 -1.79 7.23
N SER A 60 4.24 -0.87 6.84
CA SER A 60 4.62 0.24 5.96
C SER A 60 5.50 1.25 6.69
N SER A 61 5.24 1.47 7.99
CA SER A 61 6.08 2.29 8.86
C SER A 61 7.50 1.75 8.98
N TYR A 62 7.64 0.42 9.10
CA TYR A 62 8.94 -0.25 9.17
C TYR A 62 9.67 -0.21 7.82
N ALA A 63 8.97 -0.58 6.73
CA ALA A 63 9.53 -0.62 5.38
C ALA A 63 9.78 0.77 4.78
N LYS A 64 9.22 1.82 5.40
CA LYS A 64 9.21 3.23 4.94
C LYS A 64 8.63 3.40 3.54
N LYS A 65 7.73 2.50 3.15
CA LYS A 65 7.06 2.45 1.85
C LYS A 65 5.74 1.69 1.99
N ASP A 66 4.76 2.04 1.17
CA ASP A 66 3.45 1.39 1.17
C ASP A 66 3.41 0.13 0.30
N CYS A 67 4.31 0.03 -0.68
CA CYS A 67 4.41 -1.15 -1.53
C CYS A 67 5.83 -1.43 -2.03
N GLU A 68 6.05 -2.67 -2.47
CA GLU A 68 7.29 -3.13 -3.11
C GLU A 68 6.98 -4.07 -4.27
N PHE A 69 7.86 -4.11 -5.26
CA PHE A 69 7.79 -5.04 -6.37
C PHE A 69 8.86 -6.12 -6.20
N LEU A 70 8.44 -7.37 -6.25
CA LEU A 70 9.31 -8.55 -6.17
C LEU A 70 9.20 -9.36 -7.46
N PRO A 71 10.29 -10.03 -7.89
CA PRO A 71 10.26 -10.83 -9.11
C PRO A 71 9.33 -12.02 -8.95
N ALA A 72 8.53 -12.28 -9.98
CA ALA A 72 7.72 -13.49 -10.12
C ALA A 72 8.37 -14.46 -11.12
N PRO A 73 8.09 -15.78 -11.04
CA PRO A 73 7.28 -16.45 -10.04
C PRO A 73 8.03 -16.68 -8.71
N LEU A 74 7.33 -16.62 -7.59
CA LEU A 74 7.89 -16.88 -6.26
C LEU A 74 6.99 -17.84 -5.46
N PRO A 75 7.50 -18.98 -4.97
CA PRO A 75 6.77 -19.82 -4.03
C PRO A 75 6.44 -19.04 -2.74
N LEU A 76 5.22 -19.19 -2.22
CA LEU A 76 4.77 -18.48 -1.01
C LEU A 76 5.68 -18.77 0.19
N SER A 77 6.19 -20.00 0.31
CA SER A 77 7.17 -20.40 1.32
C SER A 77 8.46 -19.56 1.33
N ARG A 78 8.84 -18.94 0.21
CA ARG A 78 10.05 -18.09 0.11
C ARG A 78 9.78 -16.61 0.37
N LEU A 79 8.51 -16.19 0.41
CA LEU A 79 8.12 -14.78 0.56
C LEU A 79 8.76 -14.13 1.80
N PHE A 80 8.68 -14.80 2.95
CA PHE A 80 9.22 -14.25 4.20
C PHE A 80 10.74 -14.15 4.19
N GLY A 81 11.42 -15.11 3.56
CA GLY A 81 12.87 -15.07 3.36
C GLY A 81 13.30 -13.87 2.51
N GLU A 82 12.62 -13.63 1.39
CA GLU A 82 12.88 -12.49 0.50
C GLU A 82 12.64 -11.14 1.21
N LEU A 83 11.55 -11.03 1.96
CA LEU A 83 11.25 -9.81 2.72
C LEU A 83 12.24 -9.60 3.87
N GLY A 84 12.63 -10.66 4.58
CA GLY A 84 13.63 -10.58 5.65
C GLY A 84 15.03 -10.20 5.15
N ALA A 85 15.40 -10.65 3.96
CA ALA A 85 16.67 -10.28 3.32
C ALA A 85 16.70 -8.79 2.91
N ARG A 86 15.57 -8.25 2.45
CA ARG A 86 15.43 -6.83 2.05
C ARG A 86 15.30 -5.89 3.24
N PHE A 87 14.68 -6.35 4.32
CA PHE A 87 14.42 -5.55 5.51
C PHE A 87 14.97 -6.28 6.75
N PRO A 88 16.22 -5.98 7.17
CA PRO A 88 16.82 -6.61 8.33
C PRO A 88 15.96 -6.41 9.59
N GLY A 89 15.58 -7.50 10.25
CA GLY A 89 14.76 -7.49 11.47
C GLY A 89 13.24 -7.45 11.23
N PHE A 90 12.78 -7.41 9.98
CA PHE A 90 11.36 -7.36 9.62
C PHE A 90 10.60 -8.63 10.00
N GLN A 91 11.28 -9.79 9.96
CA GLN A 91 10.66 -11.06 10.31
C GLN A 91 10.16 -11.06 11.77
N ALA A 92 11.07 -10.83 12.72
CA ALA A 92 10.75 -10.79 14.15
C ALA A 92 9.81 -9.64 14.53
N SER A 93 9.84 -8.53 13.79
CA SER A 93 9.06 -7.33 14.12
C SER A 93 7.64 -7.37 13.55
N ILE A 94 7.44 -8.03 12.40
CA ILE A 94 6.20 -7.96 11.61
C ILE A 94 5.75 -9.37 11.20
N LEU A 95 6.59 -10.13 10.48
CA LEU A 95 6.14 -11.34 9.80
C LEU A 95 5.68 -12.44 10.75
N ASP A 96 6.30 -12.57 11.92
CA ASP A 96 5.97 -13.61 12.91
C ASP A 96 4.56 -13.51 13.50
N SER A 97 3.90 -12.35 13.36
CA SER A 97 2.54 -12.12 13.88
C SER A 97 1.56 -11.59 12.84
N CYS A 98 1.96 -11.50 11.57
CA CYS A 98 1.14 -10.91 10.52
C CYS A 98 0.16 -11.90 9.88
N LEU A 99 -0.90 -11.35 9.30
CA LEU A 99 -1.74 -12.04 8.33
C LEU A 99 -1.25 -11.72 6.92
N VAL A 100 -1.29 -12.72 6.04
CA VAL A 100 -0.93 -12.56 4.63
C VAL A 100 -2.17 -12.78 3.77
N THR A 101 -2.36 -11.92 2.78
CA THR A 101 -3.33 -12.18 1.71
C THR A 101 -2.64 -12.24 0.37
N MET A 102 -3.18 -13.06 -0.54
CA MET A 102 -2.79 -13.14 -1.94
C MET A 102 -4.06 -12.93 -2.78
N ASN A 103 -4.08 -11.90 -3.62
CA ASN A 103 -5.25 -11.50 -4.42
C ASN A 103 -6.56 -11.43 -3.60
N MET A 104 -6.49 -10.79 -2.43
CA MET A 104 -7.59 -10.64 -1.47
C MET A 104 -8.00 -11.92 -0.72
N GLU A 105 -7.33 -13.04 -0.94
CA GLU A 105 -7.57 -14.29 -0.22
C GLU A 105 -6.56 -14.44 0.92
N TYR A 106 -7.02 -14.74 2.13
CA TYR A 106 -6.12 -15.06 3.25
C TYR A 106 -5.43 -16.39 2.98
N VAL A 107 -4.11 -16.40 3.12
CA VAL A 107 -3.27 -17.59 2.92
C VAL A 107 -2.47 -17.87 4.18
N ASP A 108 -2.31 -19.15 4.50
CA ASP A 108 -1.42 -19.59 5.57
C ASP A 108 -0.09 -20.01 4.94
N VAL A 109 0.97 -19.23 5.15
CA VAL A 109 2.30 -19.50 4.56
C VAL A 109 2.84 -20.88 4.95
N SER A 110 2.42 -21.43 6.09
CA SER A 110 2.84 -22.75 6.56
C SER A 110 2.06 -23.90 5.91
N GLN A 111 0.79 -23.68 5.54
CA GLN A 111 -0.07 -24.70 4.90
C GLN A 111 -0.09 -24.59 3.37
N ASP A 112 -0.06 -23.37 2.85
CA ASP A 112 -0.14 -23.02 1.42
C ASP A 112 1.24 -22.75 0.80
N GLY A 113 2.32 -23.22 1.42
CA GLY A 113 3.70 -22.91 1.02
C GLY A 113 4.07 -23.27 -0.43
N ASP A 114 3.35 -24.21 -1.04
CA ASP A 114 3.48 -24.65 -2.44
C ASP A 114 2.76 -23.73 -3.43
N ARG A 115 1.89 -22.83 -2.96
CA ARG A 115 1.20 -21.84 -3.81
C ARG A 115 2.25 -20.91 -4.41
N VAL A 116 2.16 -20.70 -5.71
CA VAL A 116 3.11 -19.86 -6.46
C VAL A 116 2.49 -18.50 -6.70
N ILE A 117 3.21 -17.45 -6.30
CA ILE A 117 2.90 -16.06 -6.61
C ILE A 117 3.38 -15.78 -8.03
N THR A 118 2.47 -15.32 -8.88
CA THR A 118 2.69 -15.06 -10.30
C THR A 118 2.79 -13.56 -10.59
N ALA A 119 3.19 -13.21 -11.81
CA ALA A 119 3.26 -11.81 -12.21
C ALA A 119 1.87 -11.15 -12.15
N ALA A 120 1.85 -9.87 -11.78
CA ALA A 120 0.64 -9.08 -11.51
C ALA A 120 -0.20 -9.51 -10.29
N ASP A 121 0.22 -10.52 -9.51
CA ASP A 121 -0.42 -10.83 -8.24
C ASP A 121 -0.16 -9.73 -7.20
N GLU A 122 -1.10 -9.58 -6.28
CA GLU A 122 -1.02 -8.67 -5.14
C GLU A 122 -0.97 -9.46 -3.84
N VAL A 123 0.05 -9.19 -3.02
CA VAL A 123 0.25 -9.83 -1.72
C VAL A 123 0.24 -8.77 -0.64
N ALA A 124 -0.63 -8.87 0.36
CA ALA A 124 -0.66 -7.93 1.47
C ALA A 124 -0.05 -8.52 2.75
N ILE A 125 0.80 -7.73 3.41
CA ILE A 125 1.31 -8.00 4.76
C ILE A 125 0.53 -7.13 5.74
N ILE A 126 -0.31 -7.78 6.54
CA ILE A 126 -1.26 -7.13 7.46
C ILE A 126 -0.81 -7.45 8.89
N PRO A 127 -0.04 -6.58 9.55
CA PRO A 127 0.30 -6.77 10.97
C PRO A 127 -0.96 -6.66 11.83
N PRO A 128 -0.96 -7.27 13.04
CA PRO A 128 -2.06 -7.14 13.97
C PRO A 128 -2.22 -5.67 14.33
N VAL A 129 -3.44 -5.15 14.16
CA VAL A 129 -3.72 -3.76 14.52
C VAL A 129 -3.71 -3.65 16.05
N SER A 130 -2.70 -3.01 16.62
CA SER A 130 -2.83 -2.50 17.98
C SER A 130 -3.92 -1.44 17.93
N SER A 131 -5.05 -1.67 18.59
CA SER A 131 -6.01 -0.61 18.87
C SER A 131 -5.28 0.48 19.65
N GLY A 132 -4.79 1.50 18.94
CA GLY A 132 -4.18 2.68 19.54
C GLY A 132 -5.18 3.41 20.43
#